data_AF-A0A2G9NUL0-F1
#
_entry.id   AF-A0A2G9NUL0-F1
#
_cell.length_a   1.000
_cell.length_b   1.000
_cell.length_c   1.000
_cell.angle_alpha   90.00
_cell.angle_beta   90.00
_cell.angle_gamma   90.00
#
_symmetry.space_group_name_H-M   'P 1'
#
loop_
_entity.id
_entity.type
_entity.pdbx_description
1 polymer ?
#
loop_
_entity_poly.entity_id
_entity_poly.type
_entity_poly.pdbx_seq_one_letter_code
_entity_poly.pdbx_strand_id
1 'polypeptide(L)' 'MGRIKSAAIKKTARTLVGGSKDYNKDFEKNKRLLDIYTLPDKGTRNKIAGYITRLKRAEKEEIIV' A
#
# COMPACT_ATOMS: atom_id res chain seq x y z
N MET A 1 -9.10 -19.92 8.89
CA MET A 1 -9.06 -18.90 7.82
C MET A 1 -7.74 -18.15 7.89
N GLY A 2 -6.85 -18.33 6.89
CA GLY A 2 -5.48 -17.79 6.93
C GLY A 2 -5.41 -16.26 6.88
N ARG A 3 -4.38 -15.68 7.50
CA ARG A 3 -4.10 -14.22 7.54
C ARG A 3 -3.59 -13.66 6.20
N ILE A 4 -4.20 -14.06 5.08
CA ILE A 4 -3.79 -13.63 3.74
C ILE A 4 -4.62 -12.42 3.31
N LYS A 5 -3.95 -11.35 2.87
CA LYS A 5 -4.63 -10.18 2.29
C LYS A 5 -5.31 -10.57 0.97
N SER A 6 -6.55 -10.12 0.77
CA SER A 6 -7.33 -10.35 -0.46
C SER A 6 -6.60 -9.81 -1.69
N ALA A 7 -6.82 -10.46 -2.84
CA ALA A 7 -6.22 -10.08 -4.12
C ALA A 7 -6.55 -8.64 -4.52
N ALA A 8 -7.78 -8.18 -4.23
CA ALA A 8 -8.20 -6.80 -4.51
C ALA A 8 -7.29 -5.78 -3.82
N ILE A 9 -6.98 -5.99 -2.53
CA ILE A 9 -6.11 -5.11 -1.74
C ILE A 9 -4.72 -5.04 -2.37
N LYS A 10 -4.17 -6.18 -2.79
CA LYS A 10 -2.84 -6.24 -3.41
C LYS A 10 -2.82 -5.55 -4.77
N LYS A 11 -3.86 -5.76 -5.59
CA LYS A 11 -3.98 -5.15 -6.92
C LYS A 11 -4.08 -3.63 -6.81
N THR A 12 -4.98 -3.11 -5.99
CA THR A 12 -5.15 -1.67 -5.76
C THR A 12 -3.84 -1.05 -5.27
N ALA A 13 -3.18 -1.65 -4.28
CA ALA A 13 -1.92 -1.14 -3.76
C ALA A 13 -0.79 -1.10 -4.81
N ARG A 14 -0.70 -2.12 -5.68
CA ARG A 14 0.27 -2.12 -6.80
C ARG A 14 -0.03 -1.03 -7.83
N THR A 15 -1.30 -0.85 -8.19
CA THR A 15 -1.72 0.22 -9.10
C THR A 15 -1.40 1.60 -8.53
N LEU A 16 -1.67 1.82 -7.24
CA LEU A 16 -1.37 3.08 -6.57
C LEU A 16 0.14 3.37 -6.53
N VAL A 17 0.96 2.37 -6.18
CA VAL A 17 2.42 2.49 -6.17
C VAL A 17 3.01 2.76 -7.56
N GLY A 18 2.43 2.16 -8.61
CA GLY A 18 2.86 2.39 -9.98
C GLY A 18 2.42 3.74 -10.56
N GLY A 19 1.28 4.27 -10.11
CA GLY A 19 0.71 5.52 -10.63
C GLY A 19 1.20 6.80 -9.95
N SER A 20 1.69 6.73 -8.71
CA SER A 20 2.13 7.92 -7.96
C SER A 20 3.41 7.65 -7.17
N LYS A 21 4.42 8.53 -7.32
CA LYS A 21 5.70 8.44 -6.60
C LYS A 21 5.62 8.95 -5.16
N ASP A 22 4.46 9.46 -4.73
CA ASP A 22 4.24 10.06 -3.41
C ASP A 22 4.20 9.03 -2.27
N TYR A 23 4.02 7.75 -2.59
CA TYR A 23 4.03 6.67 -1.62
C TYR A 23 5.43 6.38 -1.10
N ASN A 24 5.58 6.38 0.22
CA ASN A 24 6.86 6.17 0.91
C ASN A 24 6.81 4.93 1.81
N LYS A 25 7.89 4.68 2.54
CA LYS A 25 7.99 3.65 3.58
C LYS A 25 7.26 4.02 4.87
N ASP A 26 6.67 5.20 4.93
CA ASP A 26 5.97 5.72 6.10
C ASP A 26 4.48 5.40 6.03
N PHE A 27 3.96 4.77 7.08
CA PHE A 27 2.56 4.35 7.12
C PHE A 27 1.60 5.54 7.20
N GLU A 28 1.94 6.58 7.98
CA GLU A 28 1.05 7.72 8.20
C GLU A 28 0.91 8.56 6.94
N LYS A 29 2.02 8.80 6.23
CA LYS A 29 1.98 9.48 4.93
C LYS A 29 1.13 8.70 3.92
N ASN A 30 1.33 7.39 3.81
CA ASN A 30 0.55 6.55 2.91
C ASN A 30 -0.94 6.54 3.27
N LYS A 31 -1.27 6.53 4.55
CA LYS A 31 -2.65 6.57 5.03
C LYS A 31 -3.33 7.90 4.69
N ARG A 32 -2.64 9.04 4.84
CA ARG A 32 -3.16 10.36 4.44
C ARG A 32 -3.39 10.47 2.95
N LEU A 33 -2.47 9.95 2.13
CA LEU A 33 -2.65 9.88 0.67
C LEU A 33 -3.85 9.01 0.30
N LEU A 34 -4.05 7.90 1.01
CA LEU A 34 -5.22 7.02 0.83
C LEU A 34 -6.53 7.62 1.33
N ASP A 35 -6.50 8.72 2.08
CA ASP A 35 -7.71 9.41 2.55
C ASP A 35 -8.40 10.19 1.42
N ILE A 36 -7.62 10.63 0.44
CA ILE A 36 -8.09 11.30 -0.80
C ILE A 36 -8.91 10.32 -1.66
N TYR A 37 -8.63 9.02 -1.56
CA TYR A 37 -9.36 7.99 -2.28
C TYR A 37 -10.61 7.59 -1.48
N THR A 38 -11.77 7.59 -2.12
CA THR A 38 -13.04 7.12 -1.55
C THR A 38 -12.99 5.60 -1.32
N LEU A 39 -12.34 5.19 -0.23
CA LEU A 39 -12.25 3.80 0.20
C LEU A 39 -13.45 3.43 1.07
N PRO A 40 -13.98 2.20 0.95
CA PRO A 40 -15.23 1.81 1.59
C PRO A 40 -15.12 1.64 3.11
N ASP A 41 -13.93 1.32 3.64
CA ASP A 41 -13.75 1.03 5.07
C ASP A 41 -12.33 1.37 5.57
N LYS A 42 -12.23 1.78 6.84
CA LYS A 42 -10.98 2.11 7.54
C LYS A 42 -10.03 0.91 7.60
N GLY A 43 -10.54 -0.29 7.82
CA GLY A 43 -9.76 -1.53 7.82
C GLY A 43 -9.16 -1.83 6.46
N THR A 44 -9.90 -1.59 5.37
CA THR A 44 -9.39 -1.72 4.00
C THR A 44 -8.28 -0.70 3.74
N ARG A 45 -8.47 0.57 4.12
CA ARG A 45 -7.44 1.62 4.03
C ARG A 45 -6.14 1.23 4.73
N ASN A 46 -6.24 0.76 5.98
CA ASN A 46 -5.07 0.34 6.75
C ASN A 46 -4.36 -0.87 6.12
N LYS A 47 -5.13 -1.83 5.57
CA LYS A 47 -4.56 -3.01 4.91
C LYS A 47 -3.81 -2.64 3.62
N ILE A 48 -4.32 -1.66 2.86
CA ILE A 48 -3.68 -1.12 1.65
C ILE A 48 -2.42 -0.35 2.04
N ALA A 49 -2.52 0.62 2.97
CA ALA A 49 -1.40 1.42 3.46
C ALA A 49 -0.22 0.54 3.92
N GLY A 50 -0.51 -0.48 4.74
CA GLY A 50 0.52 -1.40 5.22
C GLY A 50 1.14 -2.28 4.11
N TYR A 51 0.38 -2.60 3.05
CA TYR A 51 0.94 -3.34 1.91
C TYR A 51 1.79 -2.45 1.02
N ILE A 52 1.40 -1.20 0.80
CA ILE A 52 2.20 -0.18 0.08
C ILE A 52 3.54 0.03 0.77
N THR A 53 3.55 0.21 2.10
CA THR A 53 4.80 0.34 2.87
C THR A 53 5.71 -0.88 2.70
N ARG A 54 5.14 -2.10 2.67
CA ARG A 54 5.90 -3.32 2.43
C ARG A 54 6.47 -3.38 1.00
N LEU A 55 5.69 -2.99 -0.01
CA LEU A 55 6.16 -2.91 -1.40
C LEU A 55 7.32 -1.93 -1.54
N LYS A 56 7.19 -0.71 -0.99
CA LYS A 56 8.25 0.30 -1.03
C LYS A 56 9.51 -0.10 -0.26
N ARG A 57 9.36 -0.91 0.79
CA ARG A 57 10.51 -1.51 1.49
C ARG A 57 11.21 -2.55 0.61
N ALA A 58 10.45 -3.43 -0.05
CA ALA A 58 10.98 -4.45 -0.96
C ALA A 58 11.62 -3.86 -2.23
N GLU A 59 11.01 -2.85 -2.86
CA GLU A 59 11.59 -2.15 -4.03
C GLU A 59 12.99 -1.59 -3.73
N LYS A 60 13.23 -1.07 -2.52
CA LYS A 60 14.54 -0.53 -2.15
C LYS A 60 15.58 -1.64 -1.91
N GLU A 61 15.16 -2.87 -1.66
CA GLU A 61 16.02 -4.02 -1.43
C GLU A 61 16.39 -4.70 -2.75
N GLU A 62 15.47 -4.70 -3.73
CA GLU A 62 15.68 -5.25 -5.08
C GLU A 62 16.65 -4.41 -5.94
N ILE A 63 16.87 -3.14 -5.60
CA ILE A 63 17.85 -2.27 -6.29
C ILE A 63 19.30 -2.56 -5.84
N ILE A 64 19.50 -3.37 -4.80
CA ILE A 64 20.83 -3.63 -4.20
C ILE A 64 21.33 -5.06 -4.48
N VAL A 65 20.75 -5.77 -5.44
CA VAL A 65 21.19 -7.11 -5.88
C VAL A 65 21.70 -7.06 -7.30
#